data_AF-A0A3D8IZ10-F1
#
_entry.id   AF-A0A3D8IZ10-F1
#
_cell.length_a   1.000
_cell.length_b   1.000
_cell.length_c   1.000
_cell.angle_alpha   90.00
_cell.angle_beta   90.00
_cell.angle_gamma   90.00
#
_symmetry.space_group_name_H-M   'P 1'
#
loop_
_entity.id
_entity.type
_entity.pdbx_description
1 polymer ?
#
loop_
_entity_poly.entity_id
_entity_poly.type
_entity_poly.pdbx_seq_one_letter_code
_entity_poly.pdbx_strand_id
1 'polypeptide(L)'
;MLNKNIVKTGFIAGCLSLAMMSFAVAEDDMKVDVEVDDSQSYSNSNNSNDNVARSLKPREENIDVARELTITKSAPFSYYKLPQLPVYTPKPLIEEAKGIAIVNGVPLNCKLLGETEGIDSSDGKTAPSFEVIREGALNDLRNGTMDLVDARDRIVLTPVKEAMTCELRTENDQFEEKDCTQWTQIPNNGKILFYRIHANVYDCGAR
;
A
#
# COMPACT_ATOMS: atom_id res chain seq x y z
N MET A 1 55.42 -7.40 41.81
CA MET A 1 54.31 -7.89 42.66
C MET A 1 53.14 -8.19 41.75
N LEU A 2 52.85 -9.47 41.53
CA LEU A 2 51.69 -9.92 40.76
C LEU A 2 50.43 -9.75 41.61
N ASN A 3 49.39 -9.11 41.08
CA ASN A 3 48.07 -9.14 41.68
C ASN A 3 47.17 -10.04 40.83
N LYS A 4 46.95 -11.27 41.33
CA LYS A 4 45.97 -12.22 40.82
C LYS A 4 44.68 -12.01 41.61
N ASN A 5 43.57 -11.72 40.94
CA ASN A 5 42.24 -11.90 41.53
C ASN A 5 41.47 -12.98 40.76
N ILE A 6 40.86 -13.81 41.59
CA ILE A 6 40.29 -15.12 41.34
C ILE A 6 38.78 -14.98 41.11
N VAL A 7 38.30 -15.69 40.08
CA VAL A 7 37.06 -16.46 39.95
C VAL A 7 35.81 -16.00 40.73
N LYS A 8 34.71 -15.80 39.99
CA LYS A 8 33.40 -16.31 40.43
C LYS A 8 32.57 -16.79 39.23
N THR A 9 32.42 -18.11 39.19
CA THR A 9 31.49 -18.93 38.42
C THR A 9 30.03 -18.65 38.80
N GLY A 10 29.14 -18.67 37.79
CA GLY A 10 27.71 -18.82 37.94
C GLY A 10 27.15 -19.72 36.84
N PHE A 11 26.84 -20.97 37.19
CA PHE A 11 25.88 -21.85 36.52
C PHE A 11 24.50 -21.14 36.52
N ILE A 12 23.57 -21.38 35.59
CA ILE A 12 22.67 -22.55 35.55
C ILE A 12 21.92 -22.55 34.21
N ALA A 13 21.82 -23.76 33.66
CA ALA A 13 21.01 -24.15 32.52
C ALA A 13 19.50 -24.03 32.79
N GLY A 14 18.75 -23.55 31.80
CA GLY A 14 17.28 -23.57 31.80
C GLY A 14 16.76 -24.14 30.49
N CYS A 15 16.68 -25.47 30.41
CA CYS A 15 15.85 -26.16 29.43
C CYS A 15 14.38 -25.95 29.79
N LEU A 16 13.56 -25.51 28.84
CA LEU A 16 12.15 -25.87 28.81
C LEU A 16 11.73 -26.11 27.36
N SER A 17 11.20 -27.31 27.18
CA SER A 17 10.82 -28.01 25.97
C SER A 17 9.40 -27.68 25.51
N LEU A 18 9.18 -27.84 24.20
CA LEU A 18 7.98 -28.27 23.48
C LEU A 18 6.59 -27.98 24.08
N ALA A 19 5.78 -27.26 23.30
CA ALA A 19 4.42 -27.68 22.99
C ALA A 19 4.07 -27.28 21.55
N MET A 20 4.13 -28.24 20.63
CA MET A 20 3.38 -28.19 19.38
C MET A 20 1.93 -28.53 19.71
N MET A 21 0.98 -27.70 19.31
CA MET A 21 -0.43 -28.06 19.29
C MET A 21 -0.86 -28.15 17.82
N SER A 22 -1.02 -29.39 17.37
CA SER A 22 -1.70 -29.77 16.15
C SER A 22 -3.21 -29.66 16.37
N PHE A 23 -3.94 -28.99 15.49
CA PHE A 23 -5.40 -29.09 15.44
C PHE A 23 -5.76 -30.12 14.36
N ALA A 24 -6.31 -31.25 14.81
CA ALA A 24 -6.87 -32.28 13.97
C ALA A 24 -8.35 -32.00 13.71
N VAL A 25 -8.78 -32.48 12.54
CA VAL A 25 -10.12 -32.47 11.93
C VAL A 25 -11.19 -33.08 12.85
N ALA A 26 -12.37 -32.45 12.89
CA ALA A 26 -13.63 -33.10 13.23
C ALA A 26 -14.65 -32.75 12.14
N GLU A 27 -15.05 -33.77 11.37
CA GLU A 27 -16.22 -33.76 10.51
C GLU A 27 -17.46 -33.83 11.40
N ASP A 28 -18.44 -32.95 11.19
CA ASP A 28 -19.82 -33.18 11.64
C ASP A 28 -20.77 -32.67 10.56
N ASP A 29 -21.45 -33.64 9.94
CA ASP A 29 -22.54 -33.47 8.99
C ASP A 29 -23.75 -32.83 9.69
N MET A 30 -24.15 -31.63 9.27
CA MET A 30 -25.47 -31.10 9.62
C MET A 30 -26.24 -30.74 8.34
N LYS A 31 -27.15 -31.65 7.97
CA LYS A 31 -28.22 -31.44 7.00
C LYS A 31 -29.17 -30.37 7.56
N VAL A 32 -29.40 -29.31 6.78
CA VAL A 32 -30.51 -28.37 6.99
C VAL A 32 -31.43 -28.52 5.80
N ASP A 33 -32.53 -29.25 6.02
CA ASP A 33 -33.69 -29.28 5.14
C ASP A 33 -34.46 -27.97 5.31
N VAL A 34 -34.62 -27.20 4.21
CA VAL A 34 -35.54 -26.06 4.18
C VAL A 34 -36.75 -26.48 3.37
N GLU A 35 -37.82 -26.80 4.11
CA GLU A 35 -39.15 -27.04 3.60
C GLU A 35 -39.74 -25.74 3.02
N VAL A 36 -40.31 -25.86 1.82
CA VAL A 36 -41.10 -24.85 1.14
C VAL A 36 -42.52 -24.95 1.69
N ASP A 37 -43.06 -23.85 2.22
CA ASP A 37 -44.48 -23.76 2.55
C ASP A 37 -45.09 -22.52 1.90
N ASP A 38 -46.03 -22.78 0.99
CA ASP A 38 -46.90 -21.83 0.31
C ASP A 38 -48.12 -21.55 1.20
N SER A 39 -48.43 -20.30 1.52
CA SER A 39 -49.84 -19.84 1.61
C SER A 39 -50.01 -18.31 1.76
N GLN A 40 -50.71 -17.72 0.78
CA GLN A 40 -51.95 -16.89 0.88
C GLN A 40 -51.97 -15.64 1.82
N SER A 41 -52.56 -14.46 1.54
CA SER A 41 -53.51 -13.99 0.52
C SER A 41 -53.94 -12.50 0.71
N TYR A 42 -54.62 -11.95 -0.30
CA TYR A 42 -55.59 -10.82 -0.38
C TYR A 42 -55.18 -9.34 -0.16
N SER A 43 -55.45 -8.52 -1.20
CA SER A 43 -56.52 -7.49 -1.14
C SER A 43 -56.94 -6.96 -2.54
N ASN A 44 -58.24 -6.70 -2.64
CA ASN A 44 -59.04 -6.25 -3.80
C ASN A 44 -58.68 -4.86 -4.36
N SER A 45 -58.95 -4.64 -5.66
CA SER A 45 -59.65 -3.43 -6.12
C SER A 45 -60.39 -3.60 -7.47
N ASN A 46 -61.71 -3.54 -7.35
CA ASN A 46 -62.82 -3.22 -8.25
C ASN A 46 -62.62 -2.68 -9.70
N ASN A 47 -63.32 -3.36 -10.61
CA ASN A 47 -64.37 -2.92 -11.56
C ASN A 47 -64.10 -2.00 -12.79
N SER A 48 -64.59 -2.53 -13.92
CA SER A 48 -65.40 -1.90 -15.00
C SER A 48 -64.72 -1.20 -16.20
N ASN A 49 -64.93 -1.85 -17.36
CA ASN A 49 -65.24 -1.37 -18.71
C ASN A 49 -64.60 -0.08 -19.25
N ASP A 50 -63.93 -0.19 -20.41
CA ASP A 50 -64.42 0.42 -21.67
C ASP A 50 -63.53 0.09 -22.88
N ASN A 51 -64.18 -0.17 -24.02
CA ASN A 51 -63.59 -0.38 -25.34
C ASN A 51 -63.39 0.96 -26.06
N VAL A 52 -62.19 1.33 -26.52
CA VAL A 52 -62.02 2.23 -27.68
C VAL A 52 -60.69 1.97 -28.40
N ALA A 53 -60.77 1.72 -29.71
CA ALA A 53 -59.65 1.74 -30.63
C ALA A 53 -59.49 3.12 -31.28
N ARG A 54 -58.26 3.70 -31.32
CA ARG A 54 -57.70 4.46 -32.47
C ARG A 54 -56.30 5.03 -32.18
N SER A 55 -55.37 4.66 -33.07
CA SER A 55 -54.32 5.46 -33.74
C SER A 55 -53.96 6.84 -33.18
N LEU A 56 -52.65 7.12 -32.98
CA LEU A 56 -51.91 8.28 -33.53
C LEU A 56 -50.44 8.37 -33.03
N LYS A 57 -49.50 8.26 -33.99
CA LYS A 57 -48.13 8.82 -34.12
C LYS A 57 -47.02 8.55 -33.07
N PRO A 58 -45.76 8.38 -33.54
CA PRO A 58 -44.59 8.20 -32.68
C PRO A 58 -44.21 9.53 -32.00
N ARG A 59 -43.95 9.44 -30.69
CA ARG A 59 -43.34 10.51 -29.90
C ARG A 59 -41.84 10.28 -29.94
N GLU A 60 -41.11 11.13 -30.66
CA GLU A 60 -39.66 11.25 -30.50
C GLU A 60 -39.41 11.80 -29.08
N GLU A 61 -39.04 10.91 -28.16
CA GLU A 61 -38.40 11.29 -26.92
C GLU A 61 -36.91 11.02 -27.07
N ASN A 62 -36.14 12.10 -27.00
CA ASN A 62 -34.69 12.09 -26.82
C ASN A 62 -34.35 11.16 -25.66
N ILE A 63 -33.74 10.02 -25.95
CA ILE A 63 -33.25 9.10 -24.93
C ILE A 63 -31.98 9.72 -24.37
N ASP A 64 -32.13 10.27 -23.17
CA ASP A 64 -31.05 10.74 -22.33
C ASP A 64 -29.92 9.71 -22.23
N VAL A 65 -28.70 10.22 -22.37
CA VAL A 65 -27.40 9.52 -22.34
C VAL A 65 -27.07 9.04 -20.92
N ALA A 66 -28.03 8.46 -20.21
CA ALA A 66 -27.90 8.00 -18.84
C ALA A 66 -28.32 6.54 -18.71
N ARG A 67 -27.30 5.67 -18.67
CA ARG A 67 -27.33 4.35 -18.02
C ARG A 67 -28.34 3.36 -18.60
N GLU A 68 -28.14 2.95 -19.84
CA GLU A 68 -28.39 1.55 -20.17
C GLU A 68 -27.13 0.75 -19.83
N LEU A 69 -27.00 0.39 -18.55
CA LEU A 69 -26.30 -0.84 -18.18
C LEU A 69 -27.24 -1.99 -18.58
N THR A 70 -27.41 -2.18 -19.89
CA THR A 70 -28.04 -3.37 -20.44
C THR A 70 -27.06 -4.50 -20.19
N ILE A 71 -27.16 -5.11 -19.00
CA ILE A 71 -26.53 -6.38 -18.69
C ILE A 71 -27.09 -7.37 -19.70
N THR A 72 -26.40 -7.53 -20.82
CA THR A 72 -26.68 -8.55 -21.81
C THR A 72 -26.30 -9.87 -21.16
N LYS A 73 -27.33 -10.51 -20.61
CA LYS A 73 -27.35 -11.91 -20.20
C LYS A 73 -27.10 -12.77 -21.45
N SER A 74 -25.84 -12.90 -21.90
CA SER A 74 -25.35 -13.98 -22.77
C SER A 74 -23.94 -13.70 -23.31
N ALA A 75 -22.92 -13.99 -22.51
CA ALA A 75 -21.66 -14.49 -23.03
C ALA A 75 -20.97 -15.31 -21.94
N PRO A 76 -20.89 -16.65 -22.03
CA PRO A 76 -20.12 -17.47 -21.09
C PRO A 76 -18.59 -17.23 -21.17
N PHE A 77 -18.14 -16.22 -21.91
CA PHE A 77 -16.73 -15.88 -22.12
C PHE A 77 -16.51 -14.36 -22.23
N SER A 78 -17.19 -13.52 -21.43
CA SER A 78 -16.72 -12.15 -21.25
C SER A 78 -15.39 -12.20 -20.48
N TYR A 79 -14.29 -12.25 -21.22
CA TYR A 79 -12.95 -12.23 -20.69
C TYR A 79 -12.73 -10.86 -20.04
N TYR A 80 -13.08 -10.72 -18.76
CA TYR A 80 -12.78 -9.53 -17.99
C TYR A 80 -11.26 -9.44 -17.88
N LYS A 81 -10.64 -8.68 -18.80
CA LYS A 81 -9.24 -8.32 -18.67
C LYS A 81 -9.16 -7.39 -17.46
N LEU A 82 -8.72 -7.93 -16.32
CA LEU A 82 -8.41 -7.16 -15.14
C LEU A 82 -7.52 -5.98 -15.57
N PRO A 83 -7.85 -4.73 -15.19
CA PRO A 83 -7.01 -3.58 -15.49
C PRO A 83 -5.61 -3.86 -14.96
N GLN A 84 -4.61 -3.85 -15.84
CA GLN A 84 -3.22 -3.96 -15.40
C GLN A 84 -2.84 -2.62 -14.76
N LEU A 85 -2.38 -2.67 -13.50
CA LEU A 85 -1.87 -1.48 -12.83
C LEU A 85 -0.65 -0.94 -13.62
N PRO A 86 -0.50 0.39 -13.71
CA PRO A 86 0.70 0.98 -14.29
C PRO A 86 1.95 0.51 -13.53
N VAL A 87 3.04 0.34 -14.26
CA VAL A 87 4.32 -0.06 -13.67
C VAL A 87 4.84 1.06 -12.77
N TYR A 88 5.33 0.71 -11.59
CA TYR A 88 5.98 1.68 -10.72
C TYR A 88 7.23 2.25 -11.37
N THR A 89 7.34 3.57 -11.31
CA THR A 89 8.54 4.32 -11.69
C THR A 89 8.95 5.19 -10.50
N PRO A 90 10.22 5.14 -10.11
CA PRO A 90 10.72 5.99 -9.04
C PRO A 90 10.63 7.46 -9.42
N LYS A 91 10.44 8.32 -8.42
CA LYS A 91 10.47 9.77 -8.63
C LYS A 91 11.77 10.18 -9.34
N PRO A 92 11.68 11.02 -10.39
CA PRO A 92 12.86 11.43 -11.14
C PRO A 92 13.73 12.39 -10.33
N LEU A 93 15.04 12.29 -10.52
CA LEU A 93 16.01 13.25 -9.99
C LEU A 93 16.11 14.45 -10.95
N ILE A 94 15.94 15.67 -10.43
CA ILE A 94 16.13 16.89 -11.23
C ILE A 94 17.63 17.15 -11.47
N GLU A 95 17.97 17.79 -12.59
CA GLU A 95 19.36 18.03 -12.99
C GLU A 95 20.14 18.84 -11.95
N GLU A 96 19.48 19.82 -11.32
CA GLU A 96 20.09 20.70 -10.33
C GLU A 96 20.45 19.95 -9.03
N ALA A 97 19.68 18.92 -8.69
CA ALA A 97 19.85 18.13 -7.47
C ALA A 97 20.92 17.04 -7.60
N LYS A 98 21.46 16.78 -8.80
CA LYS A 98 22.50 15.77 -9.03
C LYS A 98 23.79 16.03 -8.26
N GLY A 99 24.07 17.30 -7.94
CA GLY A 99 25.27 17.69 -7.20
C GLY A 99 25.17 17.50 -5.67
N ILE A 100 24.04 17.01 -5.16
CA ILE A 100 23.84 16.79 -3.73
C ILE A 100 24.33 15.40 -3.35
N ALA A 101 25.33 15.35 -2.47
CA ALA A 101 25.88 14.09 -1.99
C ALA A 101 25.05 13.54 -0.82
N ILE A 102 24.95 12.21 -0.73
CA ILE A 102 24.36 11.52 0.42
C ILE A 102 25.47 10.71 1.07
N VAL A 103 25.67 10.89 2.38
CA VAL A 103 26.73 10.22 3.14
C VAL A 103 26.15 9.55 4.38
N ASN A 104 26.83 8.51 4.85
CA ASN A 104 26.52 7.86 6.12
C ASN A 104 27.33 8.53 7.24
N GLY A 105 26.65 9.03 8.26
CA GLY A 105 27.27 9.71 9.40
C GLY A 105 27.49 11.20 9.22
N VAL A 106 27.90 11.87 10.29
CA VAL A 106 28.00 13.33 10.34
C VAL A 106 29.24 13.81 9.55
N PRO A 107 29.08 14.65 8.52
CA PRO A 107 30.21 15.15 7.76
C PRO A 107 31.05 16.13 8.60
N LEU A 108 32.38 16.03 8.48
CA LEU A 108 33.32 16.90 9.20
C LEU A 108 33.43 18.26 8.51
N ASN A 109 33.59 19.32 9.29
CA ASN A 109 33.74 20.71 8.81
C ASN A 109 32.54 21.22 7.99
N CYS A 110 31.33 20.72 8.26
CA CYS A 110 30.11 21.21 7.64
C CYS A 110 29.15 21.78 8.69
N LYS A 111 28.35 22.76 8.30
CA LYS A 111 27.34 23.40 9.13
C LYS A 111 25.98 22.73 8.90
N LEU A 112 25.30 22.35 9.97
CA LEU A 112 23.90 21.88 9.89
C LEU A 112 23.01 23.05 9.48
N LEU A 113 22.30 22.90 8.37
CA LEU A 113 21.30 23.86 7.88
C LEU A 113 19.90 23.55 8.39
N GLY A 114 19.57 22.26 8.53
CA GLY A 114 18.26 21.82 8.97
C GLY A 114 17.99 20.35 8.67
N GLU A 115 16.72 20.00 8.63
CA GLU A 115 16.22 18.66 8.34
C GLU A 115 15.32 18.69 7.10
N THR A 116 15.33 17.64 6.32
CA THR A 116 14.49 17.47 5.15
C THR A 116 13.97 16.04 5.05
N GLU A 117 12.91 15.86 4.27
CA GLU A 117 12.20 14.60 4.11
C GLU A 117 12.00 14.31 2.63
N GLY A 118 12.25 13.07 2.24
CA GLY A 118 11.95 12.54 0.90
C GLY A 118 10.98 11.38 1.02
N ILE A 119 9.96 11.37 0.17
CA ILE A 119 8.89 10.36 0.19
C ILE A 119 8.68 9.84 -1.23
N ASP A 120 8.48 8.55 -1.39
CA ASP A 120 7.92 8.01 -2.63
C ASP A 120 6.78 7.00 -2.35
N SER A 121 5.87 6.88 -3.32
CA SER A 121 4.66 6.07 -3.24
C SER A 121 4.43 5.22 -4.49
N SER A 122 4.09 3.97 -4.23
CA SER A 122 3.64 2.96 -5.19
C SER A 122 2.12 2.77 -5.20
N ASP A 123 1.37 3.68 -4.59
CA ASP A 123 -0.08 3.61 -4.63
C ASP A 123 -0.61 3.65 -6.08
N GLY A 124 -1.62 2.84 -6.37
CA GLY A 124 -2.18 2.65 -7.71
C GLY A 124 -1.22 2.06 -8.75
N LYS A 125 -0.02 1.60 -8.36
CA LYS A 125 1.00 1.04 -9.26
C LYS A 125 1.34 -0.40 -8.89
N THR A 126 2.07 -1.10 -9.78
CA THR A 126 2.64 -2.42 -9.46
C THR A 126 3.60 -2.32 -8.29
N ALA A 127 3.68 -3.36 -7.45
CA ALA A 127 4.57 -3.41 -6.30
C ALA A 127 6.04 -3.23 -6.72
N PRO A 128 6.76 -2.23 -6.18
CA PRO A 128 8.20 -2.07 -6.41
C PRO A 128 9.03 -2.98 -5.51
N SER A 129 10.31 -3.15 -5.85
CA SER A 129 11.29 -3.66 -4.89
C SER A 129 11.66 -2.58 -3.87
N PHE A 130 12.25 -3.00 -2.76
CA PHE A 130 12.75 -2.10 -1.72
C PHE A 130 13.73 -1.06 -2.27
N GLU A 131 14.68 -1.50 -3.09
CA GLU A 131 15.74 -0.65 -3.63
C GLU A 131 15.18 0.42 -4.55
N VAL A 132 14.20 0.03 -5.37
CA VAL A 132 13.61 0.89 -6.40
C VAL A 132 12.76 1.99 -5.77
N ILE A 133 11.94 1.68 -4.74
CA ILE A 133 11.18 2.72 -4.03
C ILE A 133 12.05 3.61 -3.15
N ARG A 134 13.10 3.03 -2.56
CA ARG A 134 14.11 3.78 -1.80
C ARG A 134 14.86 4.78 -2.68
N GLU A 135 15.22 4.40 -3.92
CA GLU A 135 15.83 5.31 -4.89
C GLU A 135 14.93 6.50 -5.19
N GLY A 136 13.64 6.26 -5.43
CA GLY A 136 12.66 7.32 -5.64
C GLY A 136 12.54 8.28 -4.45
N ALA A 137 12.54 7.75 -3.22
CA ALA A 137 12.53 8.58 -2.02
C ALA A 137 13.85 9.37 -1.83
N LEU A 138 15.00 8.80 -2.19
CA LEU A 138 16.29 9.51 -2.19
C LEU A 138 16.34 10.61 -3.24
N ASN A 139 15.71 10.40 -4.40
CA ASN A 139 15.60 11.43 -5.42
C ASN A 139 14.71 12.58 -4.95
N ASP A 140 13.56 12.26 -4.37
CA ASP A 140 12.67 13.26 -3.75
C ASP A 140 13.37 14.05 -2.65
N LEU A 141 14.15 13.38 -1.80
CA LEU A 141 14.95 14.01 -0.75
C LEU A 141 15.94 15.04 -1.32
N ARG A 142 16.65 14.68 -2.40
CA ARG A 142 17.58 15.59 -3.07
C ARG A 142 16.85 16.74 -3.74
N ASN A 143 15.72 16.46 -4.41
CA ASN A 143 14.90 17.48 -5.05
C ASN A 143 14.39 18.50 -4.03
N GLY A 144 13.81 18.05 -2.90
CA GLY A 144 13.30 18.93 -1.85
C GLY A 144 14.38 19.70 -1.09
N THR A 145 15.63 19.23 -1.14
CA THR A 145 16.77 19.97 -0.57
C THR A 145 17.11 21.22 -1.38
N MET A 146 16.83 21.23 -2.70
CA MET A 146 17.15 22.37 -3.56
C MET A 146 16.44 23.66 -3.15
N ASP A 147 15.27 23.57 -2.51
CA ASP A 147 14.54 24.73 -2.01
C ASP A 147 15.21 25.38 -0.79
N LEU A 148 16.15 24.68 -0.13
CA LEU A 148 16.82 25.10 1.09
C LEU A 148 18.22 25.67 0.85
N VAL A 149 18.78 25.50 -0.34
CA VAL A 149 20.23 25.65 -0.59
C VAL A 149 20.53 26.43 -1.85
N ASP A 150 21.61 27.23 -1.81
CA ASP A 150 22.09 27.94 -2.98
C ASP A 150 22.86 26.99 -3.91
N ALA A 151 22.73 27.20 -5.23
CA ALA A 151 23.33 26.32 -6.25
C ALA A 151 24.88 26.23 -6.20
N ARG A 152 25.54 27.15 -5.48
CA ARG A 152 27.00 27.23 -5.35
C ARG A 152 27.56 26.42 -4.19
N ASP A 153 26.71 26.00 -3.26
CA ASP A 153 27.15 25.36 -2.04
C ASP A 153 27.29 23.84 -2.22
N ARG A 154 28.27 23.27 -1.53
CA ARG A 154 28.49 21.83 -1.47
C ARG A 154 27.59 21.27 -0.37
N ILE A 155 26.41 20.83 -0.79
CA ILE A 155 25.40 20.28 0.10
C ILE A 155 25.58 18.77 0.27
N VAL A 156 25.51 18.34 1.52
CA VAL A 156 25.61 16.95 1.93
C VAL A 156 24.40 16.58 2.78
N LEU A 157 23.75 15.48 2.43
CA LEU A 157 22.63 14.91 3.17
C LEU A 157 23.09 13.69 3.97
N THR A 158 22.62 13.60 5.21
CA THR A 158 22.84 12.42 6.06
C THR A 158 21.50 11.82 6.45
N PRO A 159 21.10 10.66 5.90
CA PRO A 159 19.90 9.97 6.33
C PRO A 159 19.97 9.64 7.82
N VAL A 160 18.96 10.04 8.58
CA VAL A 160 18.85 9.80 10.03
C VAL A 160 17.82 8.74 10.36
N LYS A 161 16.78 8.62 9.52
CA LYS A 161 15.70 7.65 9.71
C LYS A 161 15.11 7.27 8.35
N GLU A 162 15.00 5.97 8.12
CA GLU A 162 14.24 5.42 7.01
C GLU A 162 13.01 4.71 7.58
N ALA A 163 11.87 4.87 6.93
CA ALA A 163 10.61 4.23 7.29
C ALA A 163 9.90 3.73 6.04
N MET A 164 9.32 2.54 6.14
CA MET A 164 8.62 1.88 5.05
C MET A 164 7.24 1.44 5.52
N THR A 165 6.22 1.82 4.77
CA THR A 165 4.82 1.42 5.01
C THR A 165 4.40 0.45 3.91
N CYS A 166 3.82 -0.67 4.31
CA CYS A 166 3.29 -1.69 3.42
C CYS A 166 1.79 -1.80 3.57
N GLU A 167 1.12 -2.08 2.46
CA GLU A 167 -0.30 -2.42 2.43
C GLU A 167 -0.43 -3.95 2.40
N LEU A 168 -1.24 -4.51 3.29
CA LEU A 168 -1.49 -5.95 3.41
C LEU A 168 -2.97 -6.24 3.27
N ARG A 169 -3.30 -7.25 2.48
CA ARG A 169 -4.66 -7.79 2.38
C ARG A 169 -4.92 -8.75 3.54
N THR A 170 -5.96 -8.46 4.32
CA THR A 170 -6.44 -9.32 5.41
C THR A 170 -7.34 -10.44 4.88
N GLU A 171 -7.69 -11.39 5.74
CA GLU A 171 -8.59 -12.52 5.42
C GLU A 171 -10.00 -12.05 5.04
N ASN A 172 -10.41 -10.85 5.48
CA ASN A 172 -11.70 -10.23 5.16
C ASN A 172 -11.65 -9.36 3.90
N ASP A 173 -10.61 -9.49 3.06
CA ASP A 173 -10.39 -8.66 1.87
C ASP A 173 -10.27 -7.15 2.15
N GLN A 174 -9.90 -6.79 3.39
CA GLN A 174 -9.59 -5.41 3.75
C GLN A 174 -8.10 -5.15 3.60
N PHE A 175 -7.74 -3.90 3.29
CA PHE A 175 -6.35 -3.47 3.22
C PHE A 175 -5.95 -2.76 4.52
N GLU A 176 -4.86 -3.22 5.12
CA GLU A 176 -4.27 -2.61 6.31
C GLU A 176 -2.87 -2.08 5.99
N GLU A 177 -2.60 -0.85 6.40
CA GLU A 177 -1.25 -0.29 6.37
C GLU A 177 -0.47 -0.70 7.62
N LYS A 178 0.75 -1.22 7.44
CA LYS A 178 1.67 -1.58 8.52
C LYS A 178 3.07 -1.05 8.27
N ASP A 179 3.76 -0.72 9.37
CA ASP A 179 5.19 -0.47 9.33
C ASP A 179 5.93 -1.78 9.04
N CYS A 180 6.63 -1.80 7.90
CA CYS A 180 7.42 -2.92 7.42
C CYS A 180 8.90 -2.58 7.30
N THR A 181 9.36 -1.50 7.94
CA THR A 181 10.76 -1.01 7.87
C THR A 181 11.79 -2.09 8.22
N GLN A 182 11.46 -2.97 9.18
CA GLN A 182 12.37 -4.02 9.67
C GLN A 182 12.17 -5.37 8.96
N TRP A 183 11.31 -5.44 7.94
CA TRP A 183 11.00 -6.70 7.27
C TRP A 183 12.05 -7.02 6.22
N THR A 184 12.53 -8.26 6.21
CA THR A 184 13.46 -8.75 5.20
C THR A 184 12.76 -9.09 3.89
N GLN A 185 11.47 -9.43 3.95
CA GLN A 185 10.64 -9.76 2.80
C GLN A 185 9.20 -9.34 3.05
N ILE A 186 8.55 -8.78 2.03
CA ILE A 186 7.12 -8.46 2.09
C ILE A 186 6.32 -9.76 1.87
N PRO A 187 5.34 -10.07 2.73
CA PRO A 187 4.43 -11.19 2.54
C PRO A 187 3.75 -11.15 1.17
N ASN A 188 3.43 -12.33 0.61
CA ASN A 188 2.81 -12.44 -0.72
C ASN A 188 1.44 -11.73 -0.84
N ASN A 189 0.76 -11.50 0.28
CA ASN A 189 -0.51 -10.78 0.37
C ASN A 189 -0.32 -9.26 0.58
N GLY A 190 0.89 -8.73 0.43
CA GLY A 190 1.18 -7.32 0.61
C GLY A 190 2.10 -6.74 -0.45
N LYS A 191 2.20 -5.41 -0.42
CA LYS A 191 3.13 -4.63 -1.24
C LYS A 191 3.66 -3.45 -0.44
N ILE A 192 4.83 -2.95 -0.83
CA ILE A 192 5.31 -1.66 -0.33
C ILE A 192 4.37 -0.58 -0.89
N LEU A 193 3.94 0.35 -0.04
CA LEU A 193 3.03 1.45 -0.37
C LEU A 193 3.76 2.80 -0.33
N PHE A 194 4.54 3.03 0.73
CA PHE A 194 5.31 4.26 0.92
C PHE A 194 6.72 3.98 1.42
N TYR A 195 7.66 4.81 0.98
CA TYR A 195 9.01 4.87 1.53
C TYR A 195 9.35 6.29 1.90
N ARG A 196 9.87 6.49 3.11
CA ARG A 196 10.15 7.80 3.69
C ARG A 196 11.56 7.84 4.25
N ILE A 197 12.30 8.89 3.92
CA ILE A 197 13.65 9.12 4.39
C ILE A 197 13.71 10.50 5.02
N HIS A 198 14.11 10.56 6.28
CA HIS A 198 14.48 11.81 6.94
C HIS A 198 15.99 11.96 6.89
N ALA A 199 16.46 13.16 6.56
CA ALA A 199 17.88 13.46 6.53
C ALA A 199 18.19 14.84 7.10
N ASN A 200 19.39 14.95 7.65
CA ASN A 200 19.98 16.24 8.01
C ASN A 200 20.67 16.85 6.79
N VAL A 201 20.52 18.15 6.61
CA VAL A 201 21.12 18.93 5.53
C VAL A 201 22.35 19.67 6.06
N TYR A 202 23.49 19.46 5.43
CA TYR A 202 24.75 20.11 5.77
C TYR A 202 25.28 20.95 4.62
N ASP A 203 25.74 22.15 4.95
CA ASP A 203 26.55 23.00 4.07
C ASP A 203 28.02 22.80 4.38
N CYS A 204 28.78 22.34 3.39
CA CYS A 204 30.21 22.07 3.48
C CYS A 204 31.06 23.14 2.75
N GLY A 205 30.51 24.33 2.51
CA GLY A 205 31.15 25.44 1.84
C GLY A 205 31.03 25.40 0.32
N ALA A 206 31.70 26.33 -0.37
CA ALA A 206 31.67 26.43 -1.82
C ALA A 206 32.23 25.16 -2.51
N ARG A 207 31.65 24.84 -3.66
CA ARG A 207 32.14 23.79 -4.58
C ARG A 207 33.46 24.16 -5.25
#